data_AF-A0ABD0R7Y5-F1
#
_entry.id   AF-A0ABD0R7Y5-F1
#
_cell.length_a   1.000
_cell.length_b   1.000
_cell.length_c   1.000
_cell.angle_alpha   90.00
_cell.angle_beta   90.00
_cell.angle_gamma   90.00
#
_symmetry.space_group_name_H-M   'P 1'
#
loop_
_entity.id
_entity.type
_entity.pdbx_description
1 polymer ?
#
loop_
_entity_poly.entity_id
_entity_poly.type
_entity_poly.pdbx_seq_one_letter_code
_entity_poly.pdbx_strand_id
1 'polypeptide(L)'
;MVSGTSCWWFFTEDDKKESDKKESDKKESGKEESYYKEERYRKEIVGTVIGIDLGTTYSWVHGIIKIIANDQGNRITPSYVAFTAKGERLIGDAAKNQLTSNPENTVFDAKRLIGRTWGDLSLQEDIKYLPFKVIEKKNKPHIQLDIGSGQMKTFTPEEISAMVLTKMKETAEAYLGKKVTHAVVTVPAYFNDAQRQATKDAGTIAGLNVIRIINEP
;
A
#
# COMPACT_ATOMS: atom_id res chain seq x y z
N MET A 1 20.33 -9.36 13.29
CA MET A 1 19.27 -8.41 12.91
C MET A 1 18.63 -8.94 11.65
N VAL A 2 17.39 -9.44 11.74
CA VAL A 2 16.67 -9.99 10.59
C VAL A 2 16.13 -8.81 9.79
N SER A 3 16.70 -8.55 8.62
CA SER A 3 16.17 -7.57 7.69
C SER A 3 14.79 -8.05 7.23
N GLY A 4 13.73 -7.49 7.81
CA GLY A 4 12.36 -7.82 7.44
C GLY A 4 12.08 -7.37 6.01
N THR A 5 12.14 -8.29 5.06
CA THR A 5 11.67 -8.08 3.70
C THR A 5 10.15 -7.94 3.72
N SER A 6 9.65 -6.75 3.38
CA SER A 6 8.23 -6.46 3.16
C SER A 6 7.73 -7.29 1.98
N CYS A 7 6.61 -8.00 2.14
CA CYS A 7 6.05 -8.96 1.20
C CYS A 7 4.65 -8.48 0.80
N TRP A 8 4.34 -8.41 -0.49
CA TRP A 8 3.13 -7.74 -0.96
C TRP A 8 2.16 -8.72 -1.59
N TRP A 9 0.88 -8.54 -1.30
CA TRP A 9 -0.19 -9.39 -1.79
C TRP A 9 -1.24 -8.57 -2.50
N PHE A 10 -1.78 -9.13 -3.58
CA PHE A 10 -2.82 -8.55 -4.42
C PHE A 10 -4.09 -9.41 -4.34
N PHE A 11 -5.25 -8.76 -4.50
CA PHE A 11 -6.55 -9.43 -4.56
C PHE A 11 -7.27 -9.06 -5.84
N THR A 12 -7.87 -10.04 -6.49
CA THR A 12 -8.83 -9.85 -7.59
C THR A 12 -9.84 -10.98 -7.48
N GLU A 13 -11.12 -10.67 -7.26
CA GLU A 13 -12.20 -11.64 -7.48
C GLU A 13 -12.67 -11.52 -8.93
N ASP A 14 -12.36 -12.52 -9.75
CA ASP A 14 -13.03 -12.74 -11.04
C ASP A 14 -13.58 -14.18 -11.12
N ASP A 15 -14.90 -14.21 -11.32
CA ASP A 15 -15.83 -15.20 -11.88
C ASP A 15 -15.62 -16.71 -11.71
N LYS A 16 -16.62 -17.33 -11.07
CA LYS A 16 -17.17 -18.63 -11.51
C LYS A 16 -18.69 -18.56 -11.62
N LYS A 17 -19.18 -18.69 -12.86
CA LYS A 17 -20.52 -19.19 -13.16
C LYS A 17 -20.49 -20.71 -12.96
N GLU A 18 -21.38 -21.24 -12.12
CA GLU A 18 -22.00 -22.54 -12.40
C GLU A 18 -23.34 -22.66 -11.67
N SER A 19 -24.34 -23.07 -12.43
CA SER A 19 -25.74 -23.28 -12.08
C SER A 19 -25.93 -24.58 -11.29
N ASP A 20 -26.78 -24.59 -10.25
CA ASP A 20 -28.09 -25.28 -10.33
C ASP A 20 -28.92 -25.21 -9.03
N LYS A 21 -30.24 -25.24 -9.26
CA LYS A 21 -31.40 -24.98 -8.37
C LYS A 21 -31.57 -25.96 -7.20
N LYS A 22 -32.27 -25.50 -6.14
CA LYS A 22 -33.63 -25.97 -5.78
C LYS A 22 -34.32 -25.08 -4.73
N GLU A 23 -35.62 -25.30 -4.60
CA GLU A 23 -36.71 -24.34 -4.39
C GLU A 23 -37.46 -24.62 -3.06
N SER A 24 -37.74 -23.57 -2.28
CA SER A 24 -38.78 -23.37 -1.22
C SER A 24 -38.26 -22.28 -0.26
N ASP A 25 -38.85 -21.13 0.05
CA ASP A 25 -40.25 -20.75 0.23
C ASP A 25 -40.49 -19.23 0.00
N LYS A 26 -41.65 -18.92 -0.56
CA LYS A 26 -41.99 -17.65 -1.26
C LYS A 26 -42.41 -16.46 -0.37
N LYS A 27 -41.88 -16.30 0.85
CA LYS A 27 -42.22 -15.12 1.70
C LYS A 27 -41.03 -14.34 2.29
N GLU A 28 -39.79 -14.81 2.12
CA GLU A 28 -38.56 -14.06 2.43
C GLU A 28 -37.93 -13.36 1.20
N SER A 29 -38.49 -13.63 0.00
CA SER A 29 -37.88 -13.28 -1.29
C SER A 29 -37.64 -11.79 -1.52
N GLY A 30 -38.48 -10.91 -0.96
CA GLY A 30 -38.37 -9.46 -1.20
C GLY A 30 -37.17 -8.78 -0.52
N LYS A 31 -36.71 -9.31 0.63
CA LYS A 31 -35.56 -8.75 1.37
C LYS A 31 -34.23 -9.32 0.89
N GLU A 32 -34.23 -10.59 0.51
CA GLU A 32 -33.07 -11.25 -0.09
C GLU A 32 -32.77 -10.67 -1.47
N GLU A 33 -33.79 -10.52 -2.32
CA GLU A 33 -33.60 -10.02 -3.68
C GLU A 33 -33.18 -8.55 -3.71
N SER A 34 -33.64 -7.71 -2.76
CA SER A 34 -33.15 -6.34 -2.60
C SER A 34 -31.70 -6.29 -2.13
N TYR A 35 -31.31 -7.18 -1.22
CA TYR A 35 -29.93 -7.28 -0.72
C TYR A 35 -28.96 -7.70 -1.83
N TYR A 36 -29.29 -8.73 -2.62
CA TYR A 36 -28.47 -9.15 -3.76
C TYR A 36 -28.43 -8.10 -4.88
N LYS A 37 -29.48 -7.28 -5.02
CA LYS A 37 -29.48 -6.14 -5.95
C LYS A 37 -28.59 -5.00 -5.46
N GLU A 38 -28.65 -4.66 -4.18
CA GLU A 38 -27.78 -3.67 -3.55
C GLU A 38 -26.31 -4.13 -3.55
N GLU A 39 -26.03 -5.40 -3.30
CA GLU A 39 -24.66 -5.95 -3.42
C GLU A 39 -24.13 -5.90 -4.84
N ARG A 40 -24.94 -6.30 -5.85
CA ARG A 40 -24.55 -6.18 -7.26
C ARG A 40 -24.33 -4.73 -7.67
N TYR A 41 -25.20 -3.82 -7.25
CA TYR A 41 -25.07 -2.39 -7.51
C TYR A 41 -23.83 -1.81 -6.83
N ARG A 42 -23.55 -2.23 -5.58
CA ARG A 42 -22.34 -1.84 -4.85
C ARG A 42 -21.08 -2.42 -5.51
N LYS A 43 -21.14 -3.63 -6.07
CA LYS A 43 -20.04 -4.26 -6.83
C LYS A 43 -19.79 -3.53 -8.16
N GLU A 44 -20.83 -3.09 -8.86
CA GLU A 44 -20.72 -2.23 -10.04
C GLU A 44 -20.15 -0.84 -9.71
N ILE A 45 -20.52 -0.25 -8.57
CA ILE A 45 -20.03 1.06 -8.13
C ILE A 45 -18.56 1.03 -7.70
N VAL A 46 -18.15 -0.02 -6.99
CA VAL A 46 -16.80 -0.12 -6.40
C VAL A 46 -15.79 -0.69 -7.43
N GLY A 47 -16.25 -1.48 -8.40
CA GLY A 47 -15.37 -2.11 -9.39
C GLY A 47 -14.39 -3.11 -8.76
N THR A 48 -13.27 -3.38 -9.42
CA THR A 48 -12.26 -4.30 -8.90
C THR A 48 -11.51 -3.68 -7.72
N VAL A 49 -11.64 -4.31 -6.56
CA VAL A 49 -10.92 -3.94 -5.34
C VAL A 49 -9.64 -4.76 -5.25
N ILE A 50 -8.52 -4.10 -5.02
CA ILE A 50 -7.25 -4.77 -4.71
C ILE A 50 -7.00 -4.71 -3.20
N GLY A 51 -6.56 -5.80 -2.60
CA GLY A 51 -5.90 -5.70 -1.29
C GLY A 51 -4.42 -5.43 -1.53
N ILE A 52 -3.83 -4.59 -0.69
CA ILE A 52 -2.42 -4.24 -0.70
C ILE A 52 -1.90 -4.52 0.70
N ASP A 53 -1.05 -5.53 0.81
CA ASP A 53 -0.37 -5.82 2.07
C ASP A 53 0.79 -4.84 2.26
N LEU A 54 0.67 -3.94 3.23
CA LEU A 54 1.67 -2.93 3.56
C LEU A 54 2.64 -3.38 4.67
N GLY A 55 2.74 -4.67 5.00
CA GLY A 55 3.70 -5.18 6.00
C GLY A 55 4.14 -6.65 5.89
N THR A 56 4.57 -7.19 7.02
CA THR A 56 5.45 -8.36 7.10
C THR A 56 4.73 -9.55 7.71
N THR A 57 4.50 -10.57 6.86
CA THR A 57 4.24 -11.99 7.20
C THR A 57 2.75 -12.40 7.23
N TYR A 58 2.31 -12.95 6.08
CA TYR A 58 1.19 -13.87 5.76
C TYR A 58 -0.05 -13.98 6.67
N SER A 59 -1.27 -13.93 6.07
CA SER A 59 -2.46 -14.76 6.44
C SER A 59 -3.65 -14.65 5.45
N TRP A 60 -4.52 -15.68 5.43
CA TRP A 60 -5.44 -16.17 4.36
C TRP A 60 -6.95 -16.05 4.68
N VAL A 61 -7.86 -15.97 3.67
CA VAL A 61 -9.27 -16.51 3.64
C VAL A 61 -9.72 -16.84 2.19
N HIS A 62 -10.58 -17.86 2.02
CA HIS A 62 -11.11 -18.48 0.78
C HIS A 62 -11.44 -17.58 -0.42
N GLY A 63 -10.69 -17.80 -1.51
CA GLY A 63 -10.89 -17.31 -2.88
C GLY A 63 -9.71 -17.79 -3.74
N ILE A 64 -9.81 -17.81 -5.08
CA ILE A 64 -8.62 -18.05 -5.92
C ILE A 64 -7.77 -16.77 -5.88
N ILE A 65 -6.80 -16.73 -4.95
CA ILE A 65 -5.88 -15.61 -4.82
C ILE A 65 -4.87 -15.68 -5.95
N LYS A 66 -4.82 -14.65 -6.79
CA LYS A 66 -3.77 -14.50 -7.80
C LYS A 66 -2.81 -13.39 -7.40
N ILE A 67 -1.60 -13.79 -7.05
CA ILE A 67 -0.51 -12.87 -6.72
C ILE A 67 0.01 -12.28 -8.04
N ILE A 68 -0.11 -10.96 -8.17
CA ILE A 68 0.33 -10.24 -9.36
C ILE A 68 1.84 -10.02 -9.26
N ALA A 69 2.58 -10.46 -10.28
CA ALA A 69 4.00 -10.17 -10.40
C ALA A 69 4.22 -8.75 -10.91
N ASN A 70 5.26 -8.08 -10.42
CA ASN A 70 5.70 -6.79 -10.93
C ASN A 70 6.35 -6.91 -12.32
N ASP A 71 6.79 -5.78 -12.87
CA ASP A 71 7.47 -5.67 -14.16
C ASP A 71 8.78 -6.48 -14.26
N GLN A 72 9.37 -6.86 -13.13
CA GLN A 72 10.55 -7.75 -13.06
C GLN A 72 10.19 -9.23 -12.86
N GLY A 73 8.89 -9.58 -12.83
CA GLY A 73 8.42 -10.94 -12.56
C GLY A 73 8.42 -11.31 -11.07
N ASN A 74 8.76 -10.38 -10.17
CA ASN A 74 8.77 -10.62 -8.73
C ASN A 74 7.35 -10.45 -8.17
N ARG A 75 6.95 -11.36 -7.27
CA ARG A 75 5.67 -11.26 -6.55
C ARG A 75 5.71 -10.29 -5.37
N ILE A 76 6.87 -9.68 -5.12
CA ILE A 76 7.17 -8.81 -3.98
C ILE A 76 7.94 -7.61 -4.53
N THR A 77 7.50 -6.40 -4.22
CA THR A 77 8.14 -5.15 -4.65
C THR A 77 8.70 -4.39 -3.45
N PRO A 78 10.01 -4.31 -3.22
CA PRO A 78 10.56 -3.65 -2.02
C PRO A 78 9.94 -2.25 -1.72
N SER A 79 9.69 -1.93 -0.44
CA SER A 79 9.23 -0.59 0.04
C SER A 79 10.30 0.49 -0.10
N TYR A 80 10.86 0.66 -1.29
CA TYR A 80 11.99 1.54 -1.57
C TYR A 80 11.56 2.60 -2.56
N VAL A 81 11.90 3.85 -2.26
CA VAL A 81 11.71 4.99 -3.14
C VAL A 81 13.02 5.74 -3.20
N ALA A 82 13.46 6.10 -4.40
CA ALA A 82 14.68 6.85 -4.55
C ALA A 82 14.61 7.82 -5.72
N PHE A 83 15.48 8.83 -5.69
CA PHE A 83 15.59 9.80 -6.78
C PHE A 83 16.99 9.74 -7.37
N THR A 84 17.08 9.75 -8.70
CA THR A 84 18.37 9.81 -9.41
C THR A 84 18.86 11.25 -9.45
N ALA A 85 20.15 11.45 -9.74
CA ALA A 85 20.73 12.79 -9.91
C ALA A 85 20.06 13.60 -11.05
N LYS A 86 19.41 12.92 -12.00
CA LYS A 86 18.64 13.53 -13.10
C LYS A 86 17.19 13.86 -12.72
N GLY A 87 16.77 13.51 -11.51
CA GLY A 87 15.43 13.71 -10.99
C GLY A 87 14.39 12.68 -11.41
N GLU A 88 14.85 11.52 -11.88
CA GLU A 88 13.97 10.38 -12.11
C GLU A 88 13.63 9.71 -10.77
N ARG A 89 12.34 9.41 -10.56
CA ARG A 89 11.87 8.69 -9.39
C ARG A 89 11.86 7.18 -9.64
N LEU A 90 12.61 6.45 -8.84
CA LEU A 90 12.66 5.00 -8.83
C LEU A 90 11.86 4.45 -7.65
N ILE A 91 11.14 3.36 -7.86
CA ILE A 91 10.32 2.70 -6.82
C ILE A 91 10.52 1.19 -6.94
N GLY A 92 10.57 0.48 -5.82
CA GLY A 92 10.68 -0.98 -5.81
C GLY A 92 12.11 -1.48 -6.02
N ASP A 93 12.26 -2.51 -6.85
CA ASP A 93 13.54 -3.17 -7.12
C ASP A 93 14.60 -2.18 -7.66
N ALA A 94 14.21 -1.27 -8.55
CA ALA A 94 15.11 -0.24 -9.09
C ALA A 94 15.69 0.67 -8.00
N ALA A 95 14.87 1.09 -7.04
CA ALA A 95 15.32 1.92 -5.92
C ALA A 95 16.22 1.14 -4.94
N LYS A 96 15.88 -0.13 -4.66
CA LYS A 96 16.69 -1.00 -3.79
C LYS A 96 18.09 -1.25 -4.38
N ASN A 97 18.18 -1.46 -5.68
CA ASN A 97 19.45 -1.80 -6.35
C ASN A 97 20.48 -0.67 -6.30
N GLN A 98 20.05 0.59 -6.16
CA GLN A 98 20.97 1.73 -6.08
C GLN A 98 21.32 2.17 -4.65
N LEU A 99 20.80 1.50 -3.62
CA LEU A 99 21.01 1.88 -2.21
C LEU A 99 22.49 2.07 -1.86
N THR A 100 23.37 1.19 -2.34
CA THR A 100 24.82 1.25 -2.05
C THR A 100 25.49 2.46 -2.69
N SER A 101 25.01 2.91 -3.86
CA SER A 101 25.59 4.04 -4.59
C SER A 101 24.94 5.38 -4.27
N ASN A 102 23.70 5.37 -3.74
CA ASN A 102 22.93 6.57 -3.43
C ASN A 102 22.13 6.38 -2.11
N PRO A 103 22.81 6.20 -0.97
CA PRO A 103 22.15 5.85 0.29
C PRO A 103 21.32 7.00 0.88
N GLU A 104 21.76 8.25 0.73
CA GLU A 104 21.09 9.41 1.33
C GLU A 104 19.79 9.82 0.61
N ASN A 105 19.64 9.44 -0.67
CA ASN A 105 18.44 9.71 -1.48
C ASN A 105 17.64 8.44 -1.79
N THR A 106 17.91 7.35 -1.08
CA THR A 106 17.14 6.10 -1.16
C THR A 106 16.41 5.87 0.16
N VAL A 107 15.10 6.06 0.13
CA VAL A 107 14.21 5.92 1.28
C VAL A 107 13.66 4.51 1.35
N PHE A 108 13.72 3.95 2.54
CA PHE A 108 13.08 2.70 2.93
C PHE A 108 12.53 2.86 4.35
N ASP A 109 11.77 1.87 4.83
CA ASP A 109 11.23 1.88 6.19
C ASP A 109 10.39 3.12 6.54
N ALA A 110 9.80 3.80 5.54
CA ALA A 110 8.92 4.96 5.76
C ALA A 110 7.73 4.62 6.70
N LYS A 111 7.31 3.35 6.73
CA LYS A 111 6.30 2.82 7.68
C LYS A 111 6.70 2.97 9.15
N ARG A 112 8.00 3.07 9.48
CA ARG A 112 8.48 3.37 10.85
C ARG A 112 8.23 4.82 11.26
N LEU A 113 8.12 5.72 10.27
CA LEU A 113 7.96 7.15 10.48
C LEU A 113 6.49 7.60 10.39
N ILE A 114 5.66 6.84 9.68
CA ILE A 114 4.27 7.20 9.39
C ILE A 114 3.43 7.35 10.67
N GLY A 115 2.64 8.41 10.74
CA GLY A 115 1.74 8.68 11.86
C GLY A 115 2.40 8.93 13.22
N ARG A 116 3.74 9.05 13.29
CA ARG A 116 4.46 9.38 14.54
C ARG A 116 4.66 10.89 14.70
N THR A 117 4.92 11.30 15.93
CA THR A 117 5.32 12.69 16.27
C THR A 117 6.81 12.75 16.49
N TRP A 118 7.41 13.93 16.32
CA TRP A 118 8.86 14.10 16.46
C TRP A 118 9.39 13.71 17.84
N GLY A 119 8.61 13.96 18.91
CA GLY A 119 8.98 13.62 20.28
C GLY A 119 8.90 12.13 20.65
N ASP A 120 8.47 11.24 19.74
CA ASP A 120 8.40 9.81 20.01
C ASP A 120 9.81 9.20 20.16
N LEU A 121 10.07 8.56 21.31
CA LEU A 121 11.38 7.96 21.60
C LEU A 121 11.75 6.87 20.58
N SER A 122 10.77 6.06 20.15
CA SER A 122 11.01 4.99 19.18
C SER A 122 11.39 5.55 17.81
N LEU A 123 10.79 6.67 17.42
CA LEU A 123 11.16 7.41 16.21
C LEU A 123 12.60 7.96 16.31
N GLN A 124 12.96 8.54 17.44
CA GLN A 124 14.31 9.09 17.66
C GLN A 124 15.40 8.02 17.64
N GLU A 125 15.09 6.79 18.06
CA GLU A 125 15.99 5.64 17.92
C GLU A 125 16.10 5.20 16.45
N ASP A 126 14.97 5.05 15.75
CA ASP A 126 14.95 4.65 14.34
C ASP A 126 15.77 5.61 13.46
N ILE A 127 15.62 6.94 13.64
CA ILE A 127 16.30 7.97 12.82
C ILE A 127 17.84 7.85 12.87
N LYS A 128 18.43 7.35 13.96
CA LYS A 128 19.89 7.19 14.09
C LYS A 128 20.48 6.16 13.14
N TYR A 129 19.66 5.23 12.65
CA TYR A 129 20.09 4.15 11.78
C TYR A 129 19.69 4.36 10.31
N LEU A 130 18.95 5.43 10.01
CA LEU A 130 18.52 5.74 8.66
C LEU A 130 19.61 6.53 7.92
N PRO A 131 19.99 6.13 6.70
CA PRO A 131 21.03 6.82 5.92
C PRO A 131 20.53 8.12 5.28
N PHE A 132 19.21 8.30 5.16
CA PHE A 132 18.60 9.49 4.58
C PHE A 132 18.17 10.49 5.66
N LYS A 133 18.12 11.76 5.31
CA LYS A 133 17.87 12.84 6.26
C LYS A 133 16.40 12.93 6.65
N VAL A 134 16.13 12.84 7.95
CA VAL A 134 14.81 13.10 8.53
C VAL A 134 14.87 14.40 9.33
N ILE A 135 13.94 15.32 9.06
CA ILE A 135 13.85 16.64 9.70
C ILE A 135 12.52 16.79 10.43
N GLU A 136 12.50 17.64 11.45
CA GLU A 136 11.27 18.04 12.11
C GLU A 136 10.54 19.13 11.30
N LYS A 137 9.24 18.98 11.12
CA LYS A 137 8.37 20.08 10.68
C LYS A 137 7.00 19.94 11.35
N LYS A 138 6.59 20.97 12.08
CA LYS A 138 5.31 21.00 12.85
C LYS A 138 5.16 19.78 13.78
N ASN A 139 6.20 19.44 14.54
CA ASN A 139 6.23 18.28 15.45
C ASN A 139 6.01 16.92 14.76
N LYS A 140 6.31 16.81 13.46
CA LYS A 140 6.21 15.57 12.68
C LYS A 140 7.50 15.30 11.90
N PRO A 141 7.91 14.03 11.76
CA PRO A 141 9.05 13.67 10.92
C PRO A 141 8.73 13.92 9.44
N HIS A 142 9.68 14.50 8.73
CA HIS A 142 9.64 14.63 7.27
C HIS A 142 10.97 14.17 6.69
N ILE A 143 10.94 13.59 5.50
CA ILE A 143 12.10 13.02 4.82
C ILE A 143 12.59 14.05 3.79
N GLN A 144 13.84 14.47 3.91
CA GLN A 144 14.44 15.46 3.02
C GLN A 144 15.41 14.76 2.07
N LEU A 145 15.17 14.90 0.76
CA LEU A 145 15.92 14.24 -0.32
C LEU A 145 16.35 15.25 -1.37
N ASP A 146 17.48 15.02 -2.02
CA ASP A 146 17.80 15.66 -3.30
C ASP A 146 17.05 14.92 -4.41
N ILE A 147 16.11 15.60 -5.05
CA ILE A 147 15.32 15.06 -6.17
C ILE A 147 15.96 15.36 -7.53
N GLY A 148 17.26 15.65 -7.56
CA GLY A 148 18.05 15.86 -8.77
C GLY A 148 18.65 17.26 -8.85
N SER A 149 19.88 17.34 -9.36
CA SER A 149 20.62 18.60 -9.57
C SER A 149 20.69 19.53 -8.33
N GLY A 150 20.74 18.98 -7.11
CA GLY A 150 20.78 19.77 -5.87
C GLY A 150 19.43 20.31 -5.41
N GLN A 151 18.33 19.88 -6.04
CA GLN A 151 16.99 20.31 -5.68
C GLN A 151 16.51 19.54 -4.44
N MET A 152 16.65 20.14 -3.27
CA MET A 152 16.15 19.55 -2.03
C MET A 152 14.62 19.63 -1.97
N LYS A 153 13.97 18.49 -1.76
CA LYS A 153 12.54 18.39 -1.51
C LYS A 153 12.28 17.66 -0.20
N THR A 154 11.25 18.11 0.51
CA THR A 154 10.79 17.52 1.76
C THR A 154 9.49 16.79 1.52
N PHE A 155 9.44 15.53 1.91
CA PHE A 155 8.27 14.66 1.80
C PHE A 155 7.78 14.25 3.17
N THR A 156 6.48 14.06 3.32
CA THR A 156 5.94 13.37 4.48
C THR A 156 6.09 11.84 4.32
N PRO A 157 6.11 11.06 5.42
CA PRO A 157 6.12 9.60 5.34
C PRO A 157 4.92 9.05 4.55
N GLU A 158 3.77 9.72 4.61
CA GLU A 158 2.57 9.40 3.85
C GLU A 158 2.79 9.57 2.34
N GLU A 159 3.47 10.64 1.90
CA GLU A 159 3.79 10.84 0.49
C GLU A 159 4.74 9.75 -0.04
N ILE A 160 5.75 9.35 0.73
CA ILE A 160 6.64 8.24 0.33
C ILE A 160 5.85 6.93 0.25
N SER A 161 5.01 6.65 1.24
CA SER A 161 4.16 5.46 1.25
C SER A 161 3.18 5.46 0.07
N ALA A 162 2.66 6.63 -0.31
CA ALA A 162 1.78 6.81 -1.47
C ALA A 162 2.49 6.49 -2.79
N MET A 163 3.78 6.81 -2.92
CA MET A 163 4.56 6.44 -4.11
C MET A 163 4.64 4.91 -4.24
N VAL A 164 4.87 4.20 -3.13
CA VAL A 164 4.86 2.73 -3.12
C VAL A 164 3.48 2.19 -3.48
N LEU A 165 2.42 2.71 -2.87
CA LEU A 165 1.03 2.34 -3.19
C LEU A 165 0.68 2.60 -4.66
N THR A 166 1.20 3.67 -5.25
CA THR A 166 1.02 3.98 -6.68
C THR A 166 1.67 2.92 -7.55
N LYS A 167 2.89 2.48 -7.25
CA LYS A 167 3.55 1.38 -7.99
C LYS A 167 2.76 0.07 -7.89
N MET A 168 2.18 -0.21 -6.73
CA MET A 168 1.34 -1.38 -6.53
C MET A 168 0.05 -1.30 -7.35
N LYS A 169 -0.61 -0.13 -7.34
CA LYS A 169 -1.76 0.15 -8.20
C LYS A 169 -1.42 -0.04 -9.68
N GLU A 170 -0.33 0.57 -10.17
CA GLU A 170 0.12 0.45 -11.57
C GLU A 170 0.37 -1.01 -11.95
N THR A 171 0.97 -1.80 -11.05
CA THR A 171 1.22 -3.23 -11.26
C THR A 171 -0.11 -4.00 -11.40
N ALA A 172 -1.11 -3.69 -10.56
CA ALA A 172 -2.43 -4.29 -10.68
C ALA A 172 -3.16 -3.85 -11.96
N GLU A 173 -3.09 -2.56 -12.31
CA GLU A 173 -3.71 -2.01 -13.53
C GLU A 173 -3.11 -2.62 -14.79
N ALA A 174 -1.79 -2.80 -14.85
CA ALA A 174 -1.09 -3.44 -15.96
C ALA A 174 -1.52 -4.91 -16.13
N TYR A 175 -1.69 -5.64 -15.03
CA TYR A 175 -2.14 -7.02 -15.06
C TYR A 175 -3.63 -7.17 -15.42
N LEU A 176 -4.48 -6.28 -14.90
CA LEU A 176 -5.93 -6.32 -15.11
C LEU A 176 -6.39 -5.67 -16.42
N GLY A 177 -5.57 -4.81 -17.02
CA GLY A 177 -5.94 -4.04 -18.21
C GLY A 177 -7.02 -2.96 -17.98
N LYS A 178 -7.28 -2.60 -16.72
CA LYS A 178 -8.29 -1.60 -16.31
C LYS A 178 -7.80 -0.79 -15.12
N LYS A 179 -8.37 0.41 -14.94
CA LYS A 179 -8.05 1.28 -13.79
C LYS A 179 -8.53 0.67 -12.48
N VAL A 180 -7.72 0.84 -11.44
CA VAL A 180 -8.02 0.41 -10.07
C VAL A 180 -8.16 1.64 -9.18
N THR A 181 -9.34 1.79 -8.58
CA THR A 181 -9.70 2.98 -7.79
C THR A 181 -9.93 2.66 -6.33
N HIS A 182 -10.11 1.39 -5.96
CA HIS A 182 -10.47 0.97 -4.62
C HIS A 182 -9.47 -0.04 -4.08
N ALA A 183 -9.10 0.13 -2.80
CA ALA A 183 -8.18 -0.77 -2.15
C ALA A 183 -8.56 -1.11 -0.70
N VAL A 184 -8.11 -2.27 -0.26
CA VAL A 184 -8.01 -2.64 1.15
C VAL A 184 -6.53 -2.63 1.50
N VAL A 185 -6.15 -1.99 2.60
CA VAL A 185 -4.74 -1.84 2.98
C VAL A 185 -4.52 -2.48 4.34
N THR A 186 -3.45 -3.25 4.51
CA THR A 186 -3.09 -3.84 5.81
C THR A 186 -2.17 -2.91 6.62
N VAL A 187 -2.24 -3.02 7.94
CA VAL A 187 -1.32 -2.36 8.89
C VAL A 187 -1.04 -3.29 10.07
N PRO A 188 0.07 -3.14 10.81
CA PRO A 188 0.36 -3.94 11.98
C PRO A 188 -0.72 -3.77 13.05
N ALA A 189 -1.04 -4.85 13.77
CA ALA A 189 -2.07 -4.80 14.82
C ALA A 189 -1.81 -3.70 15.88
N TYR A 190 -0.55 -3.44 16.19
CA TYR A 190 -0.12 -2.42 17.16
C TYR A 190 -0.17 -0.97 16.64
N PHE A 191 -0.59 -0.73 15.38
CA PHE A 191 -0.77 0.63 14.88
C PHE A 191 -1.89 1.35 15.62
N ASN A 192 -1.58 2.55 16.10
CA ASN A 192 -2.55 3.45 16.70
C ASN A 192 -3.41 4.15 15.62
N ASP A 193 -4.43 4.90 16.06
CA ASP A 193 -5.38 5.57 15.17
C ASP A 193 -4.71 6.58 14.22
N ALA A 194 -3.69 7.30 14.70
CA ALA A 194 -2.96 8.26 13.88
C ALA A 194 -2.19 7.59 12.75
N GLN A 195 -1.56 6.43 13.02
CA GLN A 195 -0.83 5.65 12.01
C GLN A 195 -1.78 5.00 10.99
N ARG A 196 -2.95 4.53 11.44
CA ARG A 196 -4.01 4.02 10.56
C ARG A 196 -4.54 5.11 9.63
N GLN A 197 -4.82 6.29 10.17
CA GLN A 197 -5.27 7.43 9.39
C GLN A 197 -4.21 7.88 8.38
N ALA A 198 -2.95 7.99 8.81
CA ALA A 198 -1.84 8.35 7.92
C ALA A 198 -1.65 7.34 6.77
N THR A 199 -1.87 6.04 7.03
CA THR A 199 -1.85 5.00 5.99
C THR A 199 -3.02 5.17 5.01
N LYS A 200 -4.21 5.54 5.50
CA LYS A 200 -5.37 5.86 4.66
C LYS A 200 -5.14 7.09 3.80
N ASP A 201 -4.49 8.11 4.36
CA ASP A 201 -4.12 9.34 3.66
C ASP A 201 -3.10 9.04 2.55
N ALA A 202 -2.12 8.18 2.80
CA ALA A 202 -1.19 7.70 1.77
C ALA A 202 -1.92 7.02 0.61
N GLY A 203 -2.94 6.18 0.90
CA GLY A 203 -3.79 5.60 -0.14
C GLY A 203 -4.56 6.65 -0.93
N THR A 204 -5.08 7.67 -0.26
CA THR A 204 -5.77 8.79 -0.91
C THR A 204 -4.83 9.56 -1.85
N ILE A 205 -3.59 9.83 -1.42
CA ILE A 205 -2.55 10.48 -2.25
C ILE A 205 -2.20 9.62 -3.48
N ALA A 206 -2.21 8.29 -3.34
CA ALA A 206 -2.00 7.34 -4.45
C ALA A 206 -3.22 7.24 -5.41
N GLY A 207 -4.29 7.98 -5.15
CA GLY A 207 -5.53 7.91 -5.94
C GLY A 207 -6.26 6.57 -5.75
N LEU A 208 -6.20 6.02 -4.53
CA LEU A 208 -6.96 4.86 -4.10
C LEU A 208 -7.96 5.27 -3.01
N ASN A 209 -9.21 4.84 -3.17
CA ASN A 209 -10.19 4.86 -2.11
C ASN A 209 -9.95 3.65 -1.20
N VAL A 210 -9.34 3.89 -0.03
CA VAL A 210 -9.06 2.85 0.95
C VAL A 210 -10.35 2.53 1.71
N ILE A 211 -11.03 1.46 1.28
CA ILE A 211 -12.33 1.02 1.81
C ILE A 211 -12.17 0.53 3.25
N ARG A 212 -11.09 -0.20 3.51
CA ARG A 212 -10.84 -0.83 4.81
C ARG A 212 -9.36 -0.89 5.10
N ILE A 213 -9.03 -0.63 6.37
CA ILE A 213 -7.73 -0.97 6.95
C ILE A 213 -7.89 -2.29 7.72
N ILE A 214 -7.03 -3.27 7.44
CA ILE A 214 -7.04 -4.59 8.08
C ILE A 214 -5.77 -4.76 8.92
N ASN A 215 -5.87 -5.45 10.05
CA ASN A 215 -4.70 -5.77 10.86
C ASN A 215 -3.93 -6.94 10.25
N GLU A 216 -2.62 -6.77 10.10
CA GLU A 216 -1.67 -7.87 9.98
C GLU A 216 -1.71 -8.66 11.32
N PRO A 217 -1.67 -10.01 11.27
CA PRO A 217 -1.70 -10.88 12.44
C PRO A 217 -0.47 -10.73 13.34
#